data_AF-A0A966SZ66-F1
#
_entry.id   AF-A0A966SZ66-F1
#
_cell.length_a   1.000
_cell.length_b   1.000
_cell.length_c   1.000
_cell.angle_alpha   90.00
_cell.angle_beta   90.00
_cell.angle_gamma   90.00
#
_symmetry.space_group_name_H-M   'P 1'
#
loop_
_entity.id
_entity.type
_entity.pdbx_description
1 polymer ?
#
loop_
_entity_poly.entity_id
_entity_poly.type
_entity_poly.pdbx_seq_one_letter_code
_entity_poly.pdbx_strand_id
1 'polypeptide(L)' 'MRLLEEVALARGSTRVMIHAQVQAKAFYDRLGYVVDGAGNIFLEDGIPHVRMMKPLSMDM' A
#
# COMPACT_ATOMS: atom_id res chain seq x y z
N MET A 1 -0.49 -0.53 10.34
CA MET A 1 -0.79 -1.31 9.12
C MET A 1 -1.54 -2.60 9.45
N ARG A 2 -0.98 -3.51 10.28
CA ARG A 2 -1.59 -4.81 10.62
C ARG A 2 -3.09 -4.80 10.95
N LEU A 3 -3.54 -4.01 11.93
CA LEU A 3 -4.98 -3.96 12.29
C LEU A 3 -5.88 -3.55 11.11
N LEU A 4 -5.42 -2.62 10.28
CA LEU A 4 -6.16 -2.16 9.10
C LEU A 4 -6.27 -3.28 8.05
N GLU A 5 -5.18 -4.02 7.86
CA GLU A 5 -5.09 -5.17 6.96
C GLU A 5 -5.99 -6.32 7.44
N GLU A 6 -6.00 -6.61 8.74
CA GLU A 6 -6.88 -7.63 9.36
C GLU A 6 -8.37 -7.26 9.21
N VAL A 7 -8.73 -6.00 9.45
CA VAL A 7 -10.11 -5.52 9.25
C VAL A 7 -10.49 -5.57 7.77
N ALA A 8 -9.60 -5.18 6.86
CA ALA A 8 -9.86 -5.25 5.43
C ALA A 8 -10.10 -6.70 4.97
N LEU A 9 -9.27 -7.64 5.44
CA LEU A 9 -9.40 -9.07 5.17
C LEU A 9 -10.71 -9.63 5.74
N ALA A 10 -11.05 -9.30 6.99
CA ALA A 10 -12.32 -9.71 7.62
C ALA A 10 -13.56 -9.20 6.88
N ARG A 11 -13.43 -8.09 6.13
CA ARG A 11 -14.48 -7.53 5.27
C ARG A 11 -14.47 -8.12 3.84
N GLY A 12 -13.64 -9.13 3.57
CA GLY A 12 -13.55 -9.80 2.27
C GLY A 12 -12.66 -9.09 1.25
N SER A 13 -11.83 -8.12 1.67
CA SER A 13 -10.87 -7.48 0.77
C SER A 13 -9.71 -8.43 0.45
N THR A 14 -9.24 -8.40 -0.78
CA THR A 14 -8.10 -9.24 -1.24
C THR A 14 -6.78 -8.47 -1.34
N ARG A 15 -6.82 -7.15 -1.14
CA ARG A 15 -5.65 -6.25 -1.20
C ARG A 15 -5.92 -4.95 -0.47
N VAL A 16 -4.85 -4.29 -0.03
CA VAL A 16 -4.85 -2.90 0.44
C VAL A 16 -4.08 -2.04 -0.57
N MET A 17 -4.57 -0.84 -0.83
CA MET A 17 -3.91 0.18 -1.65
C MET A 17 -3.64 1.41 -0.80
N ILE A 18 -2.47 2.01 -0.98
CA ILE A 18 -2.07 3.26 -0.35
C ILE A 18 -1.49 4.23 -1.38
N HIS A 19 -1.62 5.52 -1.12
CA HIS A 19 -0.81 6.55 -1.72
C HIS A 19 0.38 6.79 -0.78
N ALA A 20 1.53 6.22 -1.09
CA ALA A 20 2.73 6.43 -0.29
C ALA A 20 3.44 7.68 -0.77
N GLN A 21 3.80 8.59 0.13
CA GLN A 21 4.78 9.64 -0.20
C GLN A 21 6.05 8.96 -0.74
N VAL A 22 6.64 9.50 -1.80
CA VAL A 22 7.82 8.89 -2.45
C VAL A 22 8.96 8.66 -1.44
N GLN A 23 9.16 9.61 -0.52
CA GLN A 23 10.15 9.49 0.56
C GLN A 23 9.89 8.34 1.55
N ALA A 24 8.63 7.93 1.72
CA ALA A 24 8.21 6.86 2.61
C ALA A 24 8.12 5.50 1.92
N LYS A 25 8.38 5.41 0.60
CA LYS A 25 8.28 4.17 -0.17
C LYS A 25 9.04 3.00 0.48
N ALA A 26 10.29 3.23 0.91
CA ALA A 26 11.12 2.20 1.51
C ALA A 26 10.55 1.64 2.83
N PHE A 27 9.75 2.43 3.57
CA PHE A 27 9.05 1.94 4.74
C PHE A 27 7.95 0.93 4.35
N TYR A 28 7.16 1.25 3.32
CA TYR A 28 6.09 0.39 2.84
C TYR A 28 6.59 -0.85 2.08
N ASP A 29 7.71 -0.73 1.37
CA ASP A 29 8.40 -1.87 0.76
C ASP A 29 8.71 -2.95 1.82
N ARG A 30 9.23 -2.55 3.00
CA ARG A 30 9.52 -3.47 4.12
C ARG A 30 8.27 -4.12 4.72
N LEU A 31 7.10 -3.52 4.51
CA LEU A 31 5.81 -4.06 4.98
C LEU A 31 5.13 -4.96 3.92
N GLY A 32 5.77 -5.18 2.77
CA GLY A 32 5.28 -6.02 1.68
C GLY A 32 4.38 -5.30 0.69
N TYR A 33 4.32 -3.96 0.73
CA TYR A 33 3.65 -3.19 -0.32
C TYR A 33 4.58 -3.07 -1.53
N VAL A 34 3.99 -3.20 -2.72
CA VAL A 34 4.67 -3.04 -3.99
C VAL A 34 4.05 -1.91 -4.78
N VAL A 35 4.85 -1.20 -5.57
CA VAL A 35 4.33 -0.18 -6.49
C VAL A 35 3.34 -0.83 -7.47
N ASP A 36 2.16 -0.23 -7.61
CA ASP A 36 1.13 -0.71 -8.54
C ASP A 36 1.39 -0.17 -9.96
N GLY A 37 1.37 -1.05 -10.95
CA GLY A 37 1.50 -0.70 -12.37
C GLY A 37 2.83 -0.03 -12.74
N ALA A 38 2.77 0.98 -13.62
CA ALA A 38 3.94 1.67 -14.18
C ALA A 38 4.69 2.58 -13.19
N GLY A 39 4.25 2.67 -11.92
CA GLY A 39 4.96 3.44 -10.90
C GLY A 39 5.02 4.95 -11.12
N ASN A 40 3.95 5.53 -11.67
CA ASN A 40 3.88 6.97 -11.88
C ASN A 40 3.85 7.73 -10.54
N ILE A 41 4.76 8.69 -10.40
CA ILE A 41 4.73 9.66 -9.32
C ILE A 41 3.63 10.69 -9.62
N PHE A 42 2.81 11.02 -8.63
CA PHE A 42 1.78 12.07 -8.72
C PHE A 42 1.87 13.01 -7.53
N LEU A 43 1.32 14.22 -7.67
CA LEU A 43 1.24 15.18 -6.56
C LEU A 43 -0.08 15.03 -5.83
N GLU A 44 -0.02 14.93 -4.51
CA GLU A 44 -1.15 14.95 -3.59
C GLU A 44 -0.75 15.87 -2.42
N ASP A 45 -1.55 16.90 -2.15
CA ASP A 45 -1.24 17.97 -1.18
C ASP A 45 0.16 18.62 -1.35
N GLY A 46 0.60 18.75 -2.60
CA GLY A 46 1.91 19.32 -2.94
C GLY A 46 3.10 18.40 -2.69
N ILE A 47 2.86 17.14 -2.29
CA ILE A 47 3.91 16.17 -1.99
C ILE A 47 3.91 15.08 -3.07
N PRO A 48 5.08 14.64 -3.57
CA PRO A 48 5.17 13.51 -4.49
C PRO A 48 4.75 12.19 -3.81
N HIS A 49 3.83 11.48 -4.45
CA HIS A 49 3.29 10.19 -4.03
C HIS A 49 3.42 9.15 -5.13
N VAL A 50 3.39 7.88 -4.74
CA VAL A 50 3.29 6.72 -5.62
C VAL A 50 2.22 5.79 -5.07
N ARG A 51 1.45 5.15 -5.95
CA ARG A 51 0.45 4.18 -5.54
C ARG A 51 1.13 2.84 -5.26
N MET A 52 0.86 2.25 -4.10
CA MET A 52 1.37 0.94 -3.72
C MET A 52 0.24 0.03 -3.26
N MET A 53 0.38 -1.27 -3.50
CA MET A 53 -0.58 -2.30 -3.11
C MET A 53 0.10 -3.43 -2.34
N LYS A 54 -0.65 -4.05 -1.43
CA LYS A 54 -0.26 -5.29 -0.75
C LYS A 54 -1.41 -6.30 -0.86
N PRO A 55 -1.20 -7.49 -1.42
CA PRO A 55 -2.17 -8.57 -1.35
C PRO A 55 -2.47 -8.93 0.12
N LEU A 56 -3.73 -9.22 0.42
CA LEU A 56 -4.13 -9.77 1.71
C LEU A 56 -4.31 -11.27 1.54
N SER A 57 -3.52 -12.03 2.28
CA SER A 57 -3.67 -13.48 2.45
C SER A 57 -3.87 -13.77 3.93
N MET A 58 -4.69 -14.77 4.24
CA MET A 58 -4.53 -15.45 5.53
C MET A 58 -3.16 -16.12 5.48
N ASP A 59 -2.26 -15.76 6.40
CA ASP A 59 -1.16 -16.66 6.72
C ASP A 59 -1.81 -17.95 7.25
N MET A 60 -1.67 -19.05 6.51
CA MET A 60 -2.06 -20.39 6.98
C MET A 60 -1.08 -20.88 8.04
#